data_AF-A0A6B0W6U3-F1
#
_entry.id   AF-A0A6B0W6U3-F1
#
_cell.length_a   1.000
_cell.length_b   1.000
_cell.length_c   1.000
_cell.angle_alpha   90.00
_cell.angle_beta   90.00
_cell.angle_gamma   90.00
#
_symmetry.space_group_name_H-M   'P 1'
#
loop_
_entity.id
_entity.type
_entity.pdbx_description
1 polymer ?
#
loop_
_entity_poly.entity_id
_entity_poly.type
_entity_poly.pdbx_seq_one_letter_code
_entity_poly.pdbx_strand_id
1 'polypeptide(L)'
;MPSLDEGAEPAATRVARLFRNGRNQALRIPREFELDADEVAIHREARRLIIEPIDRKPSIAEVLAGLEPLEEDFPEIEDPPTKPEDLL
;
A
#
# COMPACT_ATOMS: atom_id res chain seq x y z
N MET A 1 -26.77 -1.36 18.47
CA MET A 1 -25.55 -1.87 17.82
C MET A 1 -25.94 -2.27 16.40
N PRO A 2 -25.85 -1.39 15.39
CA PRO A 2 -26.12 -1.77 14.01
C PRO A 2 -24.97 -2.64 13.49
N SER A 3 -25.33 -3.79 12.92
CA SER A 3 -24.47 -4.74 12.24
C SER A 3 -23.93 -4.15 10.94
N LEU A 4 -22.60 -4.07 10.82
CA LEU A 4 -21.84 -3.49 9.69
C LEU A 4 -21.78 -4.39 8.43
N ASP A 5 -22.80 -5.23 8.21
CA ASP A 5 -22.78 -6.24 7.12
C ASP A 5 -23.90 -6.02 6.07
N GLU A 6 -24.54 -4.86 6.06
CA GLU A 6 -25.47 -4.46 4.99
C GLU A 6 -24.77 -3.48 4.03
N GLY A 7 -24.27 -3.97 2.89
CA GLY A 7 -23.83 -3.07 1.82
C GLY A 7 -22.85 -3.58 0.77
N ALA A 8 -22.41 -4.84 0.78
CA ALA A 8 -21.65 -5.37 -0.37
C ALA A 8 -22.63 -5.86 -1.44
N GLU A 9 -22.96 -5.01 -2.41
CA GLU A 9 -23.64 -5.45 -3.64
C GLU A 9 -22.92 -6.67 -4.21
N PRO A 10 -23.62 -7.67 -4.78
CA PRO A 10 -22.97 -8.85 -5.32
C PRO A 10 -21.97 -8.42 -6.39
N ALA A 11 -20.68 -8.42 -6.02
CA ALA A 11 -19.59 -8.12 -6.92
C ALA A 11 -19.77 -8.96 -8.19
N ALA A 12 -19.75 -8.30 -9.35
CA ALA A 12 -19.90 -8.95 -10.64
C ALA A 12 -18.99 -10.19 -10.67
N THR A 13 -19.55 -11.37 -10.94
CA THR A 13 -18.76 -12.61 -10.96
C THR A 13 -18.45 -12.97 -12.41
N ARG A 14 -17.16 -13.06 -12.74
CA ARG A 14 -16.69 -13.45 -14.08
C ARG A 14 -15.87 -14.73 -13.99
N VAL A 15 -16.20 -15.72 -14.82
CA VAL A 15 -15.41 -16.95 -14.91
C VAL A 15 -14.18 -16.69 -15.76
N ALA A 16 -13.00 -16.72 -15.14
CA ALA A 16 -11.71 -16.65 -15.83
C ALA A 16 -11.08 -18.04 -15.95
N ARG A 17 -10.29 -18.26 -17.00
CA ARG A 17 -9.51 -19.48 -17.18
C ARG A 17 -8.11 -19.31 -16.61
N LEU A 18 -7.65 -20.30 -15.86
CA LEU A 18 -6.27 -20.39 -15.40
C LEU A 18 -5.37 -20.86 -16.55
N PHE A 19 -4.18 -20.30 -16.63
CA PHE A 19 -3.15 -20.69 -17.57
C PHE A 19 -1.77 -20.75 -16.88
N ARG A 20 -0.75 -21.17 -17.63
CA ARG A 20 0.63 -21.26 -17.14
C ARG A 20 1.46 -20.13 -17.73
N ASN A 21 2.19 -19.43 -16.88
CA ASN A 21 3.26 -18.50 -17.27
C ASN A 21 4.59 -19.09 -16.77
N GLY A 22 5.27 -19.83 -17.64
CA GLY A 22 6.42 -20.64 -17.28
C GLY A 22 6.10 -21.66 -16.18
N ARG A 23 6.76 -21.53 -15.02
CA ARG A 23 6.54 -22.40 -13.85
C ARG A 23 5.38 -21.95 -12.97
N ASN A 24 4.78 -20.80 -13.25
CA ASN A 24 3.74 -20.17 -12.41
C ASN A 24 2.35 -20.40 -13.00
N GLN A 25 1.33 -20.41 -12.14
CA GLN A 25 -0.07 -20.34 -12.54
C GLN A 25 -0.49 -18.87 -12.61
N ALA A 26 -1.28 -18.51 -13.61
CA ALA A 26 -1.76 -17.14 -13.80
C ALA A 26 -3.23 -17.13 -14.26
N LEU A 27 -3.91 -16.02 -13.99
CA LEU A 27 -5.19 -15.66 -14.57
C LEU A 27 -5.08 -14.27 -15.19
N ARG A 28 -5.88 -14.00 -16.21
CA ARG A 28 -6.01 -12.63 -16.73
C ARG A 28 -7.08 -11.94 -15.91
N ILE A 29 -6.75 -10.79 -15.33
CA ILE A 29 -7.71 -9.95 -14.61
C ILE A 29 -8.58 -9.26 -15.69
N PRO A 30 -9.91 -9.49 -15.73
CA PRO A 30 -10.81 -8.75 -16.61
C PRO A 30 -10.78 -7.25 -16.28
N ARG A 31 -11.02 -6.39 -17.28
CA ARG A 31 -10.93 -4.93 -17.15
C ARG A 31 -11.78 -4.36 -16.02
N GLU A 32 -12.95 -4.95 -15.79
CA GLU A 32 -13.87 -4.56 -14.73
C GLU A 32 -13.35 -4.85 -13.30
N PHE A 33 -12.27 -5.63 -13.16
CA PHE A 33 -11.60 -5.94 -11.89
C PHE A 33 -10.14 -5.49 -11.87
N GLU A 34 -9.71 -4.62 -12.79
CA GLU A 34 -8.36 -4.05 -12.75
C GLU A 34 -8.18 -3.24 -11.46
N LEU A 35 -7.05 -3.45 -10.77
CA LEU A 35 -6.67 -2.73 -9.56
C LEU A 35 -5.76 -1.56 -9.97
N ASP A 36 -5.99 -0.38 -9.39
CA ASP A 36 -5.11 0.78 -9.55
C ASP A 36 -3.88 0.64 -8.63
N ALA A 37 -3.05 -0.37 -8.89
CA ALA A 37 -1.85 -0.65 -8.12
C ALA A 37 -0.79 -1.39 -8.95
N ASP A 38 0.48 -1.08 -8.69
CA ASP A 38 1.62 -1.75 -9.32
C ASP A 38 1.93 -3.10 -8.68
N GLU A 39 1.60 -3.26 -7.39
CA GLU A 39 1.86 -4.46 -6.59
C GLU A 39 0.62 -4.90 -5.83
N VAL A 40 0.50 -6.22 -5.63
CA VAL A 40 -0.62 -6.82 -4.90
C VAL A 40 -0.15 -7.88 -3.92
N ALA A 41 -0.79 -7.93 -2.76
CA ALA A 41 -0.68 -9.02 -1.82
C ALA A 41 -1.70 -10.10 -2.19
N ILE A 42 -1.28 -11.37 -2.14
CA ILE A 42 -2.16 -12.53 -2.37
C ILE A 42 -2.16 -13.40 -1.13
N HIS A 43 -3.32 -13.58 -0.52
CA HIS A 43 -3.50 -14.51 0.59
C HIS A 43 -4.66 -15.47 0.33
N ARG A 44 -4.65 -16.62 1.02
CA ARG A 44 -5.63 -17.70 0.81
C ARG A 44 -6.50 -17.84 2.04
N GLU A 45 -7.81 -17.74 1.82
CA GLU A 45 -8.82 -18.04 2.83
C GLU A 45 -9.65 -19.24 2.38
N ALA A 46 -9.44 -20.39 3.03
CA ALA A 46 -10.05 -21.66 2.65
C ALA A 46 -9.88 -21.99 1.15
N ARG A 47 -10.94 -21.78 0.34
CA ARG A 47 -10.94 -22.02 -1.12
C ARG A 47 -10.90 -20.73 -1.96
N ARG A 48 -10.73 -19.57 -1.33
CA ARG A 48 -10.66 -18.26 -1.98
C ARG A 48 -9.20 -17.78 -2.00
N LEU A 49 -8.83 -17.12 -3.09
CA LEU A 49 -7.64 -16.27 -3.13
C LEU A 49 -8.13 -14.84 -3.06
N ILE A 50 -7.62 -14.10 -2.09
CA ILE A 50 -7.89 -12.69 -1.89
C ILE A 50 -6.68 -11.93 -2.39
N ILE A 51 -6.93 -10.95 -3.25
CA ILE A 51 -5.92 -10.12 -3.90
C ILE A 51 -6.21 -8.69 -3.50
N GLU A 52 -5.25 -8.05 -2.84
CA GLU A 52 -5.38 -6.68 -2.33
C GLU A 52 -4.22 -5.84 -2.87
N PRO A 53 -4.46 -4.58 -3.28
CA PRO A 53 -3.39 -3.68 -3.66
C PRO A 53 -2.44 -3.45 -2.47
N ILE A 54 -1.14 -3.37 -2.75
CA ILE A 54 -0.16 -2.88 -1.79
C ILE A 54 0.00 -1.40 -2.05
N ASP A 55 -0.40 -0.58 -1.09
CA ASP A 55 -0.07 0.84 -1.11
C ASP A 55 1.44 0.98 -1.00
N ARG A 56 2.10 1.32 -2.12
CA ARG A 56 3.53 1.60 -2.06
C ARG A 56 3.71 2.86 -1.23
N LYS A 57 4.57 2.78 -0.21
CA LYS A 57 5.02 3.99 0.48
C LYS A 57 5.81 4.82 -0.53
N PRO A 58 5.60 6.15 -0.59
CA PRO A 58 6.39 7.00 -1.46
C PRO A 58 7.86 6.87 -1.07
N SER A 59 8.73 6.79 -2.07
CA SER A 59 10.17 6.85 -1.87
C SER A 59 10.56 8.18 -1.24
N ILE A 60 11.74 8.25 -0.60
CA ILE A 60 12.25 9.51 -0.07
C ILE A 60 12.33 10.59 -1.16
N ALA A 61 12.64 10.22 -2.40
CA ALA A 61 12.69 11.14 -3.52
C ALA A 61 11.31 11.72 -3.86
N GLU A 62 10.27 10.90 -3.83
CA GLU A 62 8.89 11.33 -4.08
C GLU A 62 8.35 12.20 -2.95
N VAL A 63 8.68 11.86 -1.70
CA VAL A 63 8.34 12.69 -0.55
C VAL A 63 9.00 14.07 -0.68
N LEU A 64 10.31 14.12 -0.94
CA LEU A 64 11.05 15.37 -1.08
C LEU A 64 10.56 16.22 -2.26
N ALA A 65 10.22 15.60 -3.39
CA ALA A 65 9.67 16.29 -4.55
C ALA A 65 8.28 16.88 -4.29
N GLY A 66 7.52 16.32 -3.33
CA GLY A 66 6.20 16.81 -2.94
C GLY A 66 6.22 17.83 -1.80
N LEU A 67 7.38 18.20 -1.26
CA LEU A 67 7.46 19.23 -0.21
C LEU A 67 7.24 20.61 -0.80
N GLU A 68 6.31 21.36 -0.22
CA GLU A 68 6.08 22.76 -0.54
C GLU A 68 7.05 23.66 0.25
N PRO A 69 7.43 24.83 -0.30
CA PRO A 69 8.19 25.82 0.46
C PRO A 69 7.45 26.23 1.73
N LEU A 70 8.15 26.28 2.85
CA LEU A 70 7.63 26.89 4.07
C LEU A 70 7.70 28.42 3.94
N GLU A 71 6.61 29.10 4.29
CA GLU A 71 6.56 30.57 4.38
C GLU A 71 7.02 31.09 5.75
N GLU A 72 7.48 30.20 6.62
CA GLU A 72 7.90 30.48 7.99
C GLU A 72 9.42 30.47 8.11
N ASP A 73 9.96 31.42 8.87
CA ASP A 73 11.36 31.39 9.27
C ASP A 73 11.59 30.29 10.31
N PHE A 74 12.78 29.68 10.26
CA PHE A 74 13.19 28.74 11.29
C PHE A 74 13.29 29.46 12.64
N PRO A 75 12.75 28.88 13.74
CA PRO A 75 12.92 29.45 15.06
C PRO A 75 14.39 29.40 15.46
N GLU A 76 14.79 30.30 16.38
CA GLU A 76 16.08 30.18 17.05
C GLU A 76 16.05 28.94 17.95
N ILE A 77 16.91 27.96 17.65
CA ILE A 77 17.06 26.74 18.44
C ILE A 77 18.35 26.86 19.25
N GLU A 78 18.25 26.74 20.57
CA GLU A 78 19.43 26.65 21.43
C GLU A 78 20.25 25.40 21.05
N ASP A 79 21.52 25.60 20.67
CA ASP A 79 22.48 24.53 20.38
C ASP A 79 23.54 24.45 21.49
N PRO A 80 23.17 23.96 22.69
CA PRO A 80 24.11 23.82 23.78
C PRO A 80 25.14 22.73 23.46
N PRO A 81 26.38 22.84 23.97
CA PRO A 81 27.36 21.78 23.83
C PRO A 81 26.82 20.46 24.40
N THR A 82 27.16 19.36 23.74
CA THR A 82 26.82 18.02 24.23
C THR A 82 27.35 17.84 25.65
N LYS A 83 26.53 17.28 26.54
CA LYS A 83 26.99 16.94 27.89
C LYS A 83 28.04 15.83 27.79
N PRO A 84 29.12 15.87 28.58
CA PRO A 84 30.03 14.74 28.68
C PRO A 84 29.24 13.50 29.08
N GLU A 85 29.34 12.44 28.29
CA GLU A 85 28.81 11.13 28.66
C GLU A 85 29.94 10.33 29.31
N ASP A 86 29.67 9.77 30.49
CA ASP A 86 30.58 8.79 31.10
C ASP A 86 30.46 7.48 30.32
N LEU A 87 31.22 7.36 29.23
CA LEU A 87 31.38 6.11 28.49
C LEU A 87 32.19 5.13 29.37
N LEU A 88 31.50 4.14 29.94
CA LEU A 88 32.06 3.03 30.72
C LEU A 88 32.86 2.04 29.87
#